data_AF-A0A0F9DNN0-F1
#
_entry.id   AF-A0A0F9DNN0-F1
#
_cell.length_a   1.000
_cell.length_b   1.000
_cell.length_c   1.000
_cell.angle_alpha   90.00
_cell.angle_beta   90.00
_cell.angle_gamma   90.00
#
_symmetry.space_group_name_H-M   'P 1'
#
loop_
_entity.id
_entity.type
_entity.pdbx_description
1 polymer ?
#
loop_
_entity_poly.entity_id
_entity_poly.type
_entity_poly.pdbx_seq_one_letter_code
_entity_poly.pdbx_strand_id
1 'polypeptide(L)'
;MKLTKKKAIDISIELWAWLAETGKKKPNWTGWEKYGEMKNRCPLCEYANKDCVNCSYYKRFEHCMERAGIYQRWLYAVKTSTRKKYASLFLEQLKELK
;
A
#
# COMPACT_ATOMS: atom_id res chain seq x y z
N MET A 1 1.81 13.32 9.38
CA MET A 1 2.52 14.18 8.39
C MET A 1 1.56 14.45 7.24
N LYS A 2 1.48 15.65 6.64
CA LYS A 2 0.63 15.84 5.44
C LYS A 2 1.40 15.44 4.18
N LEU A 3 1.08 14.28 3.61
CA LEU A 3 1.68 13.81 2.36
C LEU A 3 1.05 14.52 1.16
N THR A 4 1.82 14.70 0.08
CA THR A 4 1.26 15.03 -1.24
C THR A 4 0.88 13.75 -1.98
N LYS A 5 0.03 13.85 -3.01
CA LYS A 5 -0.35 12.71 -3.86
C LYS A 5 0.88 11.96 -4.39
N LYS A 6 1.82 12.69 -5.01
CA LYS A 6 3.05 12.12 -5.58
C LYS A 6 3.88 11.39 -4.52
N LYS A 7 4.14 12.04 -3.39
CA LYS A 7 4.92 11.45 -2.29
C LYS A 7 4.23 10.21 -1.71
N ALA A 8 2.91 10.22 -1.57
CA ALA A 8 2.15 9.07 -1.11
C ALA A 8 2.23 7.88 -2.08
N ILE A 9 2.21 8.12 -3.39
CA ILE A 9 2.39 7.08 -4.41
C ILE A 9 3.81 6.52 -4.35
N ASP A 10 4.84 7.39 -4.33
CA ASP A 10 6.24 6.96 -4.29
C ASP A 10 6.55 6.11 -3.04
N ILE A 11 6.10 6.55 -1.85
CA ILE A 11 6.26 5.78 -0.62
C ILE A 11 5.49 4.46 -0.68
N SER A 12 4.30 4.46 -1.28
CA SER A 12 3.53 3.22 -1.45
C SER A 12 4.28 2.23 -2.36
N ILE A 13 4.83 2.69 -3.49
CA ILE A 13 5.62 1.85 -4.38
C ILE A 13 6.83 1.26 -3.64
N GLU A 14 7.58 2.07 -2.88
CA GLU A 14 8.74 1.59 -2.13
C GLU A 14 8.37 0.55 -1.06
N LEU A 15 7.32 0.81 -0.27
CA LEU A 15 6.79 -0.13 0.71
C LEU A 15 6.38 -1.45 0.06
N TRP A 16 5.61 -1.39 -1.02
CA TRP A 16 5.06 -2.58 -1.66
C TRP A 16 6.09 -3.37 -2.46
N ALA A 17 7.14 -2.72 -2.99
CA ALA A 17 8.32 -3.38 -3.53
C ALA A 17 9.03 -4.22 -2.46
N TRP A 18 9.29 -3.64 -1.28
CA TRP A 18 9.88 -4.37 -0.17
C TRP A 18 9.00 -5.52 0.33
N LEU A 19 7.68 -5.34 0.37
CA LEU A 19 6.73 -6.42 0.72
C LEU A 19 6.71 -7.54 -0.32
N ALA A 20 6.83 -7.19 -1.61
CA ALA A 20 6.90 -8.16 -2.70
C ALA A 20 8.19 -9.00 -2.61
N GLU A 21 9.32 -8.36 -2.27
CA GLU A 21 10.60 -9.03 -2.11
C GLU A 21 10.66 -9.91 -0.85
N THR A 22 10.23 -9.38 0.30
CA THR A 22 10.44 -10.04 1.60
C THR A 22 9.26 -10.88 2.07
N GLY A 23 8.03 -10.52 1.66
CA GLY A 23 6.80 -11.12 2.17
C GLY A 23 6.53 -10.83 3.64
N LYS A 24 7.29 -9.93 4.28
CA LYS A 24 7.10 -9.52 5.68
C LYS A 24 5.80 -8.71 5.84
N LYS A 25 5.44 -8.37 7.09
CA LYS A 25 4.27 -7.51 7.37
C LYS A 25 4.68 -6.04 7.32
N LYS A 26 3.73 -5.17 6.97
CA LYS A 26 3.91 -3.70 6.90
C LYS A 26 4.62 -3.07 8.11
N PRO A 27 4.30 -3.41 9.37
CA PRO A 27 4.97 -2.81 10.53
C PRO A 27 6.48 -3.05 10.59
N ASN A 28 6.98 -4.08 9.90
CA ASN A 28 8.40 -4.44 9.90
C ASN A 28 9.20 -3.70 8.82
N TRP A 29 8.58 -2.82 8.04
CA TRP A 29 9.27 -2.08 7.00
C TRP A 29 10.08 -0.93 7.62
N THR A 30 11.40 -0.95 7.47
CA THR A 30 12.28 0.08 8.05
C THR A 30 12.12 1.46 7.41
N GLY A 31 11.46 1.57 6.25
CA GLY A 31 11.18 2.85 5.60
C GLY A 31 10.32 3.81 6.45
N TRP A 32 9.63 3.32 7.50
CA TRP A 32 8.94 4.17 8.46
C TRP A 32 9.89 5.14 9.18
N GLU A 33 11.15 4.76 9.42
CA GLU A 33 12.16 5.62 10.04
C GLU A 33 12.53 6.81 9.15
N LYS A 34 12.57 6.59 7.83
CA LYS A 34 12.89 7.63 6.83
C LYS A 34 11.75 8.61 6.61
N TYR A 35 10.51 8.11 6.56
CA TYR A 35 9.34 8.91 6.20
C TYR A 35 8.56 9.44 7.40
N GLY A 36 8.89 8.97 8.60
CA GLY A 36 8.20 9.30 9.84
C GLY A 36 6.91 8.49 10.03
N GLU A 37 6.40 8.50 11.26
CA GLU A 37 5.14 7.84 11.58
C GLU A 37 3.96 8.51 10.84
N MET A 38 3.10 7.68 10.27
CA MET A 38 1.86 8.09 9.65
C MET A 38 0.70 7.77 10.58
N LYS A 39 -0.30 8.64 10.68
CA LYS A 39 -1.53 8.33 11.43
C LYS A 39 -2.25 7.14 10.81
N ASN A 40 -2.12 6.98 9.49
CA ASN A 40 -2.69 5.91 8.71
C ASN A 40 -1.63 4.90 8.26
N ARG A 41 -1.91 3.60 8.37
CA ARG A 41 -1.01 2.50 7.95
C ARG A 41 -0.83 2.37 6.42
N CYS A 42 -1.35 3.33 5.65
CA CYS A 42 -1.29 3.37 4.20
C CYS A 42 -0.92 4.81 3.77
N PRO A 43 0.18 5.01 3.03
CA PRO A 43 0.58 6.35 2.59
C PRO A 43 -0.49 7.05 1.76
N LEU A 44 -1.23 6.31 0.91
CA LEU A 44 -2.36 6.87 0.15
C LEU A 44 -3.51 7.33 1.07
N CYS A 45 -3.81 6.59 2.14
CA CYS A 45 -4.82 7.01 3.12
C CYS A 45 -4.32 8.15 4.01
N GLU A 46 -3.01 8.28 4.24
CA GLU A 46 -2.42 9.42 4.95
C GLU A 46 -2.56 10.70 4.12
N TYR A 47 -2.36 10.65 2.80
CA TYR A 47 -2.64 11.76 1.90
C TYR A 47 -4.15 12.08 1.83
N ALA A 48 -4.99 11.06 1.68
CA ALA A 48 -6.43 11.23 1.52
C ALA A 48 -7.21 11.39 2.84
N ASN A 49 -6.52 11.40 3.99
CA ASN A 49 -7.16 11.44 5.32
C ASN A 49 -8.26 10.38 5.53
N LYS A 50 -8.01 9.13 5.09
CA LYS A 50 -8.97 8.01 5.03
C LYS A 50 -10.22 8.23 4.16
N ASP A 51 -10.33 9.35 3.44
CA ASP A 51 -11.38 9.54 2.48
C ASP A 51 -11.09 8.73 1.21
N CYS A 52 -11.88 7.67 1.00
CA CYS A 52 -11.73 6.82 -0.18
C CYS A 52 -11.98 7.59 -1.47
N VAL A 53 -12.90 8.56 -1.48
CA VAL A 53 -13.20 9.38 -2.68
C VAL A 53 -11.96 10.15 -3.11
N ASN A 54 -11.08 10.53 -2.17
CA ASN A 54 -9.85 11.25 -2.46
C ASN A 54 -8.61 10.34 -2.63
N CYS A 55 -8.74 9.04 -2.35
CA CYS A 55 -7.66 8.08 -2.51
C CYS A 55 -7.38 7.79 -3.99
N SER A 56 -6.13 7.95 -4.41
CA SER A 56 -5.75 7.73 -5.82
C SER A 56 -5.93 6.28 -6.28
N TYR A 57 -5.78 5.31 -5.36
CA TYR A 57 -6.04 3.90 -5.67
C TYR A 57 -7.53 3.65 -5.89
N TYR A 58 -8.39 4.15 -4.99
CA TYR A 58 -9.84 3.95 -5.08
C TYR A 58 -10.42 4.50 -6.39
N LYS A 59 -9.96 5.69 -6.81
CA LYS A 59 -10.41 6.32 -8.06
C LYS A 59 -10.15 5.48 -9.31
N ARG A 60 -9.21 4.53 -9.28
CA ARG A 60 -8.81 3.74 -10.46
C ARG A 60 -9.14 2.24 -10.34
N PHE A 61 -9.06 1.68 -9.14
CA PHE A 61 -9.13 0.23 -8.91
C PHE A 61 -10.18 -0.18 -7.88
N GLU A 62 -11.11 0.73 -7.53
CA GLU A 62 -12.19 0.48 -6.56
C GLU A 62 -11.68 0.25 -5.12
N HIS A 63 -12.53 -0.34 -4.27
CA HIS A 63 -12.29 -0.39 -2.83
C HIS A 63 -11.23 -1.42 -2.45
N CYS A 64 -10.13 -0.98 -1.81
CA CYS A 64 -9.02 -1.86 -1.47
C CYS A 64 -9.38 -2.96 -0.44
N MET A 65 -10.43 -2.77 0.37
CA MET A 65 -10.93 -3.78 1.33
C MET A 65 -12.09 -4.63 0.79
N GLU A 66 -12.30 -4.64 -0.53
CA GLU A 66 -13.28 -5.54 -1.13
C GLU A 66 -12.80 -6.99 -1.11
N ARG A 67 -13.72 -7.95 -0.90
CA ARG A 67 -13.41 -9.38 -0.66
C ARG A 67 -12.53 -10.00 -1.74
N ALA A 68 -12.71 -9.57 -2.99
CA ALA A 68 -11.91 -10.03 -4.12
C ALA A 68 -10.62 -9.21 -4.33
N GLY A 69 -10.48 -8.05 -3.68
CA GLY A 69 -9.40 -7.09 -3.85
C GLY A 69 -8.03 -7.62 -3.43
N ILE A 70 -7.01 -7.21 -4.18
CA ILE A 70 -5.63 -7.69 -4.02
C ILE A 70 -5.08 -7.33 -2.63
N TYR A 71 -5.39 -6.13 -2.12
CA TYR A 71 -4.96 -5.72 -0.78
C TYR A 71 -5.54 -6.62 0.31
N GLN A 72 -6.83 -6.95 0.24
CA GLN A 72 -7.45 -7.85 1.20
C GLN A 72 -6.84 -9.26 1.14
N ARG A 73 -6.63 -9.79 -0.07
CA ARG A 73 -5.97 -11.10 -0.25
C ARG A 73 -4.55 -11.11 0.32
N TRP A 74 -3.80 -10.02 0.19
CA TRP A 74 -2.51 -9.84 0.84
C TRP A 74 -2.64 -9.80 2.38
N LEU A 75 -3.61 -9.06 2.91
CA LEU A 75 -3.81 -8.87 4.36
C LEU A 75 -4.07 -10.20 5.08
N TYR A 76 -4.87 -11.07 4.48
CA TYR A 76 -5.22 -12.39 5.05
C TYR A 76 -4.28 -13.52 4.62
N ALA A 77 -3.24 -13.24 3.84
CA ALA A 77 -2.30 -14.26 3.40
C ALA A 77 -1.42 -14.76 4.56
N VAL A 78 -1.64 -16.02 4.94
CA VAL A 78 -0.86 -16.70 6.00
C VAL A 78 0.57 -16.99 5.52
N LYS A 79 0.70 -17.59 4.34
CA LYS A 79 2.00 -18.01 3.76
C LYS A 79 2.78 -16.82 3.22
N THR A 80 4.10 -16.81 3.46
CA THR A 80 5.01 -15.77 2.95
C THR A 80 4.99 -15.69 1.42
N SER A 81 4.99 -16.83 0.71
CA SER A 81 4.90 -16.86 -0.75
C SER A 81 3.61 -16.21 -1.27
N THR A 82 2.48 -16.46 -0.62
CA THR A 82 1.19 -15.84 -0.96
C THR A 82 1.21 -14.32 -0.70
N ARG A 83 1.84 -13.87 0.40
CA ARG A 83 2.07 -12.44 0.65
C ARG A 83 2.92 -11.80 -0.44
N LYS A 84 4.05 -12.41 -0.83
CA LYS A 84 4.89 -11.90 -1.93
C LYS A 84 4.10 -11.78 -3.24
N LYS A 85 3.30 -12.81 -3.58
CA LYS A 85 2.46 -12.82 -4.78
C LYS A 85 1.50 -11.63 -4.81
N TYR A 86 0.67 -11.47 -3.77
CA TYR A 86 -0.31 -10.38 -3.76
C TYR A 86 0.33 -9.00 -3.57
N ALA A 87 1.48 -8.91 -2.88
CA ALA A 87 2.23 -7.66 -2.83
C ALA A 87 2.77 -7.24 -4.19
N SER A 88 3.26 -8.19 -5.00
CA SER A 88 3.71 -7.93 -6.37
C SER A 88 2.55 -7.45 -7.25
N LEU A 89 1.39 -8.13 -7.17
CA LEU A 89 0.21 -7.70 -7.93
C LEU A 89 -0.28 -6.30 -7.52
N PHE A 90 -0.26 -5.99 -6.22
CA PHE A 90 -0.64 -4.66 -5.74
C PHE A 90 0.37 -3.59 -6.17
N LEU A 91 1.66 -3.93 -6.19
CA LEU A 91 2.72 -3.04 -6.64
C LEU A 91 2.53 -2.64 -8.11
N GLU A 92 2.16 -3.56 -8.99
CA GLU A 92 1.88 -3.22 -10.40
C GLU A 92 0.74 -2.21 -10.52
N GLN A 93 -0.35 -2.39 -9.76
CA GLN A 93 -1.43 -1.39 -9.71
C GLN A 93 -0.96 -0.02 -9.17
N LEU A 94 -0.06 -0.01 -8.18
CA LEU A 94 0.49 1.25 -7.67
C LEU A 94 1.37 1.97 -8.70
N LYS A 95 2.13 1.23 -9.52
CA LYS A 95 2.95 1.81 -10.58
C LYS A 95 2.10 2.47 -11.66
N GLU A 96 0.90 1.97 -11.93
CA GLU A 96 -0.07 2.59 -12.83
C GLU A 96 -0.65 3.92 -12.33
N LEU A 97 -0.46 4.27 -11.04
CA LEU A 97 -0.92 5.54 -10.47
C LEU A 97 0.07 6.70 -10.70
N LYS A 98 1.29 6.41 -11.16
CA LYS A 98 2.29 7.43 -11.54
C LYS A 98 1.84 8.17 -12.79
#